data_AF-A0A6C0CFB8-F1
#
_entry.id   AF-A0A6C0CFB8-F1
#
_cell.length_a   1.000
_cell.length_b   1.000
_cell.length_c   1.000
_cell.angle_alpha   90.00
_cell.angle_beta   90.00
_cell.angle_gamma   90.00
#
_symmetry.space_group_name_H-M   'P 1'
#
loop_
_entity.id
_entity.type
_entity.pdbx_description
1 polymer ?
#
loop_
_entity_poly.entity_id
_entity_poly.type
_entity_poly.pdbx_seq_one_letter_code
_entity_poly.pdbx_strand_id
1 'polypeptide(L)'
;MSSYLKLVAENPDKYPARMGQPWTTDETSDLLNAIADGMHIKDIASHHERTIGGIRSRLCTIAAELHFKHKMSMEDIIKKTSLSTGEIENAIFLREEKMNEKDMSKKKADVGDLMKTLGEIKSLLIELVEFKNKFVKKPNPSVSVKL
;
A
#
# COMPACT_ATOMS: atom_id res chain seq x y z
N MET A 1 7.62 -9.14 -15.86
CA MET A 1 6.47 -10.07 -16.00
C MET A 1 6.21 -10.71 -14.64
N SER A 2 4.98 -10.64 -14.11
CA SER A 2 4.61 -11.24 -12.81
C SER A 2 4.92 -12.74 -12.79
N SER A 3 5.32 -13.30 -11.64
CA SER A 3 5.65 -14.73 -11.49
C SER A 3 4.51 -15.63 -11.98
N TYR A 4 3.25 -15.24 -11.75
CA TYR A 4 2.08 -15.98 -12.22
C TYR A 4 1.91 -15.97 -13.74
N LEU A 5 2.24 -14.87 -14.41
CA LEU A 5 2.16 -14.79 -15.87
C LEU A 5 3.16 -15.73 -16.55
N LYS A 6 4.33 -15.93 -15.94
CA LYS A 6 5.31 -16.93 -16.42
C LYS A 6 4.76 -18.34 -16.31
N LEU A 7 4.14 -18.68 -15.16
CA LEU A 7 3.54 -20.00 -14.95
C LEU A 7 2.45 -20.33 -15.98
N VAL A 8 1.59 -19.36 -16.30
CA VAL A 8 0.56 -19.51 -17.33
C VAL A 8 1.19 -19.70 -18.71
N ALA A 9 2.19 -18.89 -19.06
CA ALA A 9 2.87 -18.99 -20.36
C ALA A 9 3.61 -20.34 -20.54
N GLU A 10 4.21 -20.87 -19.48
CA GLU A 10 4.94 -22.13 -19.49
C GLU A 10 4.02 -23.36 -19.40
N ASN A 11 2.81 -23.22 -18.83
CA ASN A 11 1.88 -24.32 -18.59
C ASN A 11 0.41 -23.90 -18.82
N PRO A 12 0.02 -23.59 -20.06
CA PRO A 12 -1.31 -23.04 -20.37
C PRO A 12 -2.46 -24.00 -20.01
N ASP A 13 -2.24 -25.32 -20.09
CA ASP A 13 -3.26 -26.32 -19.76
C ASP A 13 -3.48 -26.48 -18.24
N LYS A 14 -2.55 -25.99 -17.43
CA LYS A 14 -2.56 -26.18 -15.97
C LYS A 14 -3.13 -24.97 -15.23
N TYR A 15 -2.96 -23.77 -15.78
CA TYR A 15 -3.32 -22.53 -15.10
C TYR A 15 -4.33 -21.71 -15.91
N PRO A 16 -5.34 -21.12 -15.26
CA PRO A 16 -6.29 -20.26 -15.95
C PRO A 16 -5.61 -19.05 -16.61
N ALA A 17 -6.06 -18.68 -17.81
CA ALA A 17 -5.42 -17.65 -18.63
C ALA A 17 -5.31 -16.27 -17.94
N ARG A 18 -6.27 -15.94 -17.07
CA ARG A 18 -6.31 -14.66 -16.34
C ARG A 18 -5.72 -14.75 -14.94
N MET A 19 -4.99 -15.82 -14.62
CA MET A 19 -4.30 -15.95 -13.34
C MET A 19 -3.27 -14.83 -13.14
N GLY A 20 -3.37 -14.10 -12.03
CA GLY A 20 -2.47 -13.00 -11.69
C GLY A 20 -2.65 -11.72 -12.50
N GLN A 21 -3.61 -11.68 -13.44
CA GLN A 21 -3.97 -10.46 -14.15
C GLN A 21 -4.82 -9.54 -13.25
N PRO A 22 -4.74 -8.20 -13.41
CA PRO A 22 -5.60 -7.27 -12.66
C PRO A 22 -7.08 -7.50 -12.99
N TRP A 23 -7.96 -7.15 -12.05
CA TRP A 23 -9.41 -7.19 -12.26
C TRP A 23 -9.88 -5.90 -12.92
N THR A 24 -10.71 -6.02 -13.96
CA THR A 24 -11.36 -4.85 -14.58
C THR A 24 -12.70 -4.53 -13.90
N THR A 25 -13.24 -3.34 -14.17
CA THR A 25 -14.54 -2.92 -13.63
C THR A 25 -15.67 -3.78 -14.20
N ASP A 26 -15.64 -4.07 -15.49
CA ASP A 26 -16.64 -4.91 -16.16
C ASP A 26 -16.59 -6.33 -15.60
N GLU A 27 -15.39 -6.92 -15.52
CA GLU A 27 -15.18 -8.26 -14.94
C GLU A 27 -15.65 -8.34 -13.47
N THR A 28 -15.47 -7.25 -12.71
CA THR A 28 -15.96 -7.18 -11.34
C THR A 28 -17.50 -7.13 -11.29
N SER A 29 -18.12 -6.42 -12.22
CA SER A 29 -19.58 -6.32 -12.32
C SER A 29 -20.19 -7.66 -12.71
N ASP A 30 -19.61 -8.32 -13.71
CA ASP A 30 -20.01 -9.66 -14.16
C ASP A 30 -19.88 -10.69 -13.04
N LEU A 31 -18.80 -10.63 -12.25
CA LEU A 31 -18.64 -11.49 -11.06
C LEU A 31 -19.79 -11.30 -10.07
N LEU A 32 -20.15 -10.06 -9.76
CA LEU A 32 -21.23 -9.79 -8.80
C LEU A 32 -22.60 -10.20 -9.35
N ASN A 33 -22.83 -10.06 -10.65
CA ASN A 33 -24.05 -10.54 -11.31
C ASN A 33 -24.12 -12.07 -11.22
N ALA A 34 -23.03 -12.78 -11.54
CA ALA A 34 -22.98 -14.24 -11.44
C ALA A 34 -23.25 -14.74 -10.01
N ILE A 35 -22.77 -14.03 -9.00
CA ILE A 35 -23.08 -14.32 -7.59
C ILE A 35 -24.57 -14.07 -7.28
N ALA A 36 -25.14 -12.97 -7.77
CA ALA A 36 -26.55 -12.65 -7.59
C ALA A 36 -27.48 -13.66 -8.29
N ASP A 37 -27.04 -14.20 -9.44
CA ASP A 37 -27.73 -15.25 -10.19
C ASP A 37 -27.58 -16.64 -9.53
N GLY A 38 -26.84 -16.74 -8.42
CA GLY A 38 -26.65 -17.98 -7.68
C GLY A 38 -25.71 -18.97 -8.37
N MET A 39 -24.85 -18.51 -9.29
CA MET A 39 -23.86 -19.38 -9.93
C MET A 39 -22.89 -19.96 -8.91
N HIS A 40 -22.53 -21.22 -9.09
CA HIS A 40 -21.57 -21.87 -8.21
C HIS A 40 -20.15 -21.34 -8.44
N ILE A 41 -19.38 -21.18 -7.37
CA ILE A 41 -18.05 -20.53 -7.39
C ILE A 41 -17.08 -21.17 -8.40
N LYS A 42 -17.22 -22.48 -8.64
CA LYS A 42 -16.40 -23.22 -9.61
C LYS A 42 -16.70 -22.78 -11.04
N ASP A 43 -17.97 -22.58 -11.37
CA ASP A 43 -18.41 -22.19 -12.71
C ASP A 43 -18.07 -20.72 -12.98
N ILE A 44 -18.21 -19.87 -11.95
CA ILE A 44 -17.72 -18.49 -11.99
C ILE A 44 -16.20 -18.47 -12.26
N ALA A 45 -15.43 -19.26 -11.52
CA ALA A 45 -13.98 -19.33 -11.71
C ALA A 45 -13.60 -19.74 -13.14
N SER A 46 -14.27 -20.77 -13.69
CA SER A 46 -14.10 -21.19 -15.08
C SER A 46 -14.49 -20.10 -16.08
N HIS A 47 -15.64 -19.44 -15.89
CA HIS A 47 -16.13 -18.38 -16.77
C HIS A 47 -15.16 -17.18 -16.84
N HIS A 48 -14.62 -16.77 -15.69
CA HIS A 48 -13.66 -15.68 -15.60
C HIS A 48 -12.22 -16.10 -15.92
N GLU A 49 -11.96 -17.36 -16.28
CA GLU A 49 -10.61 -17.91 -16.47
C GLU A 49 -9.67 -17.59 -15.30
N ARG A 50 -10.19 -17.75 -14.08
CA ARG A 50 -9.46 -17.50 -12.83
C ARG A 50 -9.54 -18.70 -11.90
N THR A 51 -8.69 -18.69 -10.88
CA THR A 51 -8.74 -19.71 -9.84
C THR A 51 -9.88 -19.41 -8.86
N ILE A 52 -10.43 -20.44 -8.22
CA ILE A 52 -11.43 -20.29 -7.15
C ILE A 52 -10.91 -19.37 -6.03
N GLY A 53 -9.65 -19.51 -5.66
CA GLY A 53 -8.99 -18.62 -4.70
C GLY A 53 -8.92 -17.17 -5.18
N GLY A 54 -8.72 -16.95 -6.49
CA GLY A 54 -8.78 -15.63 -7.10
C GLY A 54 -10.16 -14.99 -7.02
N ILE A 55 -11.23 -15.77 -7.26
CA ILE A 55 -12.61 -15.28 -7.11
C ILE A 55 -12.88 -14.91 -5.64
N ARG A 56 -12.59 -15.82 -4.69
CA ARG A 56 -12.80 -15.56 -3.26
C ARG A 56 -12.03 -14.35 -2.76
N SER A 57 -10.76 -14.25 -3.10
CA SER A 57 -9.90 -13.10 -2.74
C SER A 57 -10.46 -11.79 -3.28
N ARG A 58 -11.01 -11.82 -4.50
CA ARG A 58 -11.66 -10.65 -5.09
C ARG A 58 -12.94 -10.27 -4.35
N LEU A 59 -13.80 -11.24 -4.02
CA LEU A 59 -15.02 -10.98 -3.24
C LEU A 59 -14.69 -10.37 -1.87
N CYS A 60 -13.69 -10.88 -1.16
CA CYS A 60 -13.23 -10.29 0.10
C CYS A 60 -12.75 -8.83 -0.09
N THR A 61 -12.01 -8.57 -1.18
CA THR A 61 -11.56 -7.20 -1.51
C THR A 61 -12.75 -6.27 -1.75
N ILE A 62 -13.77 -6.74 -2.49
CA ILE A 62 -15.00 -5.98 -2.75
C ILE A 62 -15.74 -5.73 -1.44
N ALA A 63 -15.93 -6.74 -0.60
CA ALA A 63 -16.61 -6.61 0.69
C ALA A 63 -15.99 -5.52 1.56
N ALA A 64 -14.66 -5.51 1.70
CA ALA A 64 -13.95 -4.47 2.42
C ALA A 64 -14.15 -3.08 1.79
N GLU A 65 -14.18 -2.98 0.46
CA GLU A 65 -14.42 -1.70 -0.22
C GLU A 65 -15.86 -1.19 -0.04
N LEU A 66 -16.86 -2.07 -0.10
CA LEU A 66 -18.26 -1.73 0.20
C LEU A 66 -18.41 -1.21 1.63
N HIS A 67 -17.69 -1.80 2.59
CA HIS A 67 -17.66 -1.32 3.96
C HIS A 67 -16.99 0.06 4.08
N PHE A 68 -15.73 0.20 3.64
CA PHE A 68 -14.96 1.42 3.89
C PHE A 68 -15.39 2.61 3.03
N LYS A 69 -15.67 2.39 1.74
CA LYS A 69 -15.99 3.47 0.78
C LYS A 69 -17.48 3.78 0.74
N HIS A 70 -18.33 2.76 0.74
CA HIS A 70 -19.77 2.92 0.55
C HIS A 70 -20.57 2.89 1.86
N LYS A 71 -19.92 2.59 3.00
CA LYS A 71 -20.55 2.49 4.32
C LYS A 71 -21.75 1.55 4.34
N MET A 72 -21.72 0.50 3.53
CA MET A 72 -22.78 -0.49 3.48
C MET A 72 -22.85 -1.31 4.77
N SER A 73 -24.07 -1.73 5.11
CA SER A 73 -24.32 -2.61 6.26
C SER A 73 -23.74 -4.01 6.01
N MET A 74 -23.50 -4.76 7.08
CA MET A 74 -23.05 -6.15 6.98
C MET A 74 -24.04 -7.01 6.19
N GLU A 75 -25.35 -6.84 6.44
CA GLU A 75 -26.42 -7.56 5.75
C GLU A 75 -26.40 -7.33 4.23
N ASP A 76 -26.22 -6.08 3.81
CA ASP A 76 -26.17 -5.77 2.38
C ASP A 76 -24.89 -6.30 1.71
N ILE A 77 -23.77 -6.31 2.44
CA ILE A 77 -22.51 -6.86 1.93
C ILE A 77 -22.63 -8.39 1.77
N ILE A 78 -23.23 -9.08 2.74
CA ILE A 78 -23.53 -10.51 2.64
C ILE A 78 -24.38 -10.79 1.40
N LYS A 79 -25.49 -10.05 1.24
CA LYS A 79 -26.38 -10.22 0.09
C LYS A 79 -25.68 -9.99 -1.26
N LYS A 80 -24.73 -9.06 -1.33
CA LYS A 80 -24.04 -8.69 -2.57
C LYS A 80 -22.87 -9.61 -2.91
N THR A 81 -22.23 -10.22 -1.92
CA THR A 81 -21.00 -11.00 -2.12
C THR A 81 -21.16 -12.49 -1.84
N SER A 82 -22.26 -12.89 -1.21
CA SER A 82 -22.53 -14.25 -0.72
C SER A 82 -21.44 -14.81 0.21
N LEU A 83 -20.65 -13.92 0.82
CA LEU A 83 -19.66 -14.28 1.83
C LEU A 83 -20.31 -14.43 3.20
N SER A 84 -19.71 -15.26 4.03
CA SER A 84 -20.09 -15.36 5.44
C SER A 84 -19.64 -14.12 6.22
N THR A 85 -20.29 -13.87 7.36
CA THR A 85 -19.92 -12.78 8.27
C THR A 85 -18.45 -12.83 8.66
N GLY A 86 -17.93 -14.02 9.02
CA GLY A 86 -16.53 -14.17 9.40
C GLY A 86 -15.54 -13.88 8.26
N GLU A 87 -15.90 -14.20 7.02
CA GLU A 87 -15.08 -13.83 5.85
C GLU A 87 -15.05 -12.33 5.62
N ILE A 88 -16.20 -11.66 5.79
CA ILE A 88 -16.31 -10.20 5.64
C ILE A 88 -15.56 -9.48 6.76
N GLU A 89 -15.75 -9.90 8.01
CA GLU A 89 -15.03 -9.35 9.17
C GLU A 89 -13.52 -9.47 8.98
N ASN A 90 -13.04 -10.66 8.61
CA ASN A 90 -11.63 -10.87 8.32
C ASN A 90 -11.14 -9.99 7.16
N ALA A 91 -11.95 -9.83 6.10
CA ALA A 91 -11.59 -8.97 4.98
C ALA A 91 -11.48 -7.49 5.37
N ILE A 92 -12.39 -7.00 6.22
CA ILE A 92 -12.38 -5.64 6.78
C ILE A 92 -11.13 -5.46 7.66
N PHE A 93 -10.90 -6.39 8.59
CA PHE A 93 -9.75 -6.38 9.50
C PHE A 93 -8.42 -6.33 8.74
N LEU A 94 -8.20 -7.25 7.79
CA LEU A 94 -6.96 -7.29 6.99
C LEU A 94 -6.78 -6.02 6.14
N ARG A 95 -7.86 -5.36 5.74
CA ARG A 95 -7.80 -4.11 4.98
C ARG A 95 -7.43 -2.94 5.90
N GLU A 96 -7.97 -2.91 7.11
CA GLU A 96 -7.64 -1.92 8.15
C GLU A 96 -6.17 -2.01 8.57
N GLU A 97 -5.66 -3.22 8.85
CA GLU A 97 -4.24 -3.42 9.19
C GLU A 97 -3.31 -2.90 8.09
N LYS A 98 -3.61 -3.22 6.82
CA LYS A 98 -2.83 -2.72 5.68
C LYS A 98 -2.88 -1.21 5.51
N MET A 99 -3.97 -0.54 5.90
CA MET A 99 -4.03 0.92 5.90
C MET A 99 -3.14 1.48 7.01
N ASN A 100 -3.23 0.91 8.22
CA ASN A 100 -2.41 1.32 9.36
C ASN A 100 -0.91 1.11 9.12
N GLU A 101 -0.50 -0.01 8.53
CA GLU A 101 0.89 -0.29 8.15
C GLU A 101 1.43 0.73 7.13
N LYS A 102 0.60 1.12 6.16
CA LYS A 102 0.98 2.13 5.17
C LYS A 102 1.17 3.49 5.81
N ASP A 103 0.30 3.87 6.73
CA ASP A 103 0.43 5.14 7.47
C ASP A 103 1.68 5.15 8.35
N MET A 104 2.00 4.04 9.00
CA MET A 104 3.22 3.89 9.79
C MET A 104 4.48 3.92 8.93
N SER A 105 4.47 3.30 7.74
CA SER A 105 5.62 3.35 6.83
C SER A 105 5.84 4.73 6.23
N LYS A 106 4.77 5.47 5.91
CA LYS A 106 4.84 6.87 5.46
C LYS A 106 5.44 7.78 6.53
N LYS A 107 4.97 7.70 7.78
CA LYS A 107 5.54 8.48 8.89
C LYS A 107 7.04 8.22 9.08
N LYS A 108 7.49 6.96 8.91
CA LYS A 108 8.92 6.62 8.99
C LYS A 108 9.73 7.26 7.86
N ALA A 109 9.20 7.30 6.64
CA ALA A 109 9.84 7.98 5.52
C ALA A 109 9.97 9.49 5.79
N ASP A 110 8.89 10.14 6.25
CA ASP A 110 8.88 11.57 6.59
C ASP A 110 9.92 11.91 7.67
N VAL A 111 10.06 11.07 8.70
CA VAL A 111 11.08 11.23 9.75
C VAL A 111 12.50 11.06 9.19
N GLY A 112 12.71 10.14 8.25
CA GLY A 112 13.99 9.94 7.58
C GLY A 112 14.42 11.19 6.79
N ASP A 113 13.50 11.79 6.03
CA ASP A 113 13.74 13.01 5.27
C ASP A 113 14.06 14.22 6.18
N LEU A 114 13.36 14.33 7.31
CA LEU A 114 13.66 15.33 8.34
C LEU A 114 15.06 15.13 8.94
N MET A 115 15.46 13.89 9.24
CA MET A 115 16.80 13.59 9.76
C MET A 115 17.90 13.95 8.78
N LYS A 116 17.68 13.71 7.48
CA LYS A 116 18.62 14.10 6.43
C LYS A 116 18.79 15.62 6.38
N THR A 117 17.67 16.35 6.36
CA THR A 117 17.66 17.82 6.38
C THR A 117 18.37 18.37 7.62
N LEU A 118 18.16 17.77 8.78
CA LEU A 118 18.85 18.15 10.02
C LEU A 118 20.37 17.95 9.92
N GLY A 119 20.82 16.87 9.25
CA GLY A 119 22.23 16.63 8.96
C GLY A 119 22.83 17.73 8.08
N GLU A 120 22.13 18.12 7.02
CA GLU A 120 22.55 19.21 6.12
C GLU A 120 22.65 20.55 6.86
N ILE A 121 21.65 20.90 7.69
CA ILE A 121 21.69 22.10 8.53
C ILE A 121 22.88 22.08 9.49
N LYS A 122 23.17 20.93 10.12
CA LYS A 122 24.32 20.79 11.01
C LYS A 122 25.64 21.04 10.29
N SER A 123 25.81 20.51 9.08
CA SER A 123 27.01 20.75 8.26
C SER A 123 27.17 22.24 7.92
N LEU A 124 26.09 22.89 7.47
CA LEU A 124 26.10 24.34 7.19
C LEU A 124 26.43 25.17 8.43
N LEU A 125 25.93 24.80 9.61
CA LEU A 125 26.26 25.47 10.87
C LEU A 125 27.75 25.33 11.22
N ILE A 126 28.34 24.15 11.00
CA ILE A 126 29.78 23.93 11.21
C ILE A 126 30.59 24.84 10.28
N GLU A 127 30.26 24.86 8.99
CA GLU A 127 30.92 25.74 8.01
C GLU A 127 30.81 27.22 8.38
N LEU A 128 29.65 27.64 8.89
CA LEU A 128 29.42 29.03 9.31
C LEU A 128 30.22 29.41 10.56
N VAL A 129 30.38 28.49 11.52
CA VAL A 129 31.26 28.67 12.69
C VAL A 129 32.73 28.78 12.25
N GLU A 130 33.18 27.90 11.36
CA GLU A 130 34.54 27.96 10.82
C GLU A 130 34.79 29.26 10.05
N PHE A 131 33.83 29.68 9.22
CA PHE A 131 33.89 30.95 8.51
C PHE A 131 34.03 32.11 9.50
N LYS A 132 33.16 32.20 10.52
CA LYS A 132 33.23 33.25 11.55
C LYS A 132 34.60 33.29 12.23
N ASN A 133 35.14 32.14 12.62
CA ASN A 133 36.43 32.05 13.30
C ASN A 133 37.62 32.53 12.43
N LYS A 134 37.51 32.46 11.10
CA LYS A 134 38.54 33.00 10.20
C LYS A 134 38.61 34.53 10.21
N PHE A 135 37.51 35.22 10.51
CA PHE A 135 37.44 36.69 10.56
C PHE A 135 37.64 37.27 11.96
N VAL A 136 37.60 36.45 13.02
CA VAL A 136 37.99 36.84 14.38
C VAL A 136 39.49 36.57 14.57
N LYS A 137 40.36 37.35 13.92
CA LYS A 137 41.79 37.44 14.28
C LYS A 137 42.02 38.64 15.22
N LYS A 138 42.68 38.35 16.35
CA LYS A 138 43.00 39.13 17.56
C LYS A 138 43.19 40.65 17.41
N PRO A 139 42.84 41.48 18.44
CA PRO A 139 43.44 42.80 18.59
C PRO A 139 44.97 42.69 18.74
N ASN A 140 45.71 43.53 18.00
CA ASN A 140 47.19 43.56 17.90
C ASN A 140 47.85 44.17 19.17
N PRO A 141 49.14 43.92 19.43
CA PRO A 141 49.75 43.96 20.76
C PRO A 141 50.32 45.34 21.16
N SER A 142 50.36 45.53 22.49
CA SER A 142 51.26 46.41 23.27
C SER A 142 51.33 47.89 22.92
N VAL A 143 50.92 48.72 23.88
CA VAL A 143 51.65 49.95 24.22
C VAL A 143 52.06 49.84 25.69
N SER A 144 53.22 49.23 25.95
CA SER A 144 53.92 49.41 27.23
C SER A 144 54.68 50.72 27.12
N VAL A 145 54.12 51.79 27.68
CA VAL A 145 54.82 53.06 27.85
C VAL A 145 55.87 52.85 28.95
N LYS A 146 57.16 52.93 28.59
CA LYS A 146 58.24 53.18 29.54
C LYS A 146 58.15 54.63 29.99
N LEU A 147 58.05 54.88 31.30
CA LEU A 147 58.63 56.03 32.01
C LEU A 147 58.94 55.60 33.45
#